data_AF-A0A2I9DH96-F1
#
_entry.id   AF-A0A2I9DH96-F1
#
_cell.length_a   1.000
_cell.length_b   1.000
_cell.length_c   1.000
_cell.angle_alpha   90.00
_cell.angle_beta   90.00
_cell.angle_gamma   90.00
#
_symmetry.space_group_name_H-M   'P 1'
#
loop_
_entity.id
_entity.type
_entity.pdbx_description
1 polymer ?
#
loop_
_entity_poly.entity_id
_entity_poly.type
_entity_poly.pdbx_seq_one_letter_code
_entity_poly.pdbx_strand_id
1 'polypeptide(L)' 'MAPVYRLMYADIQYQINVGEANVRGDTAQVRGSITVQGKQRLTGKVMAQTFKGVVQLNRDGCAWKATSYQQA' A
#
# COMPACT_ATOMS: atom_id res chain seq x y z
N MET A 1 7.04 15.32 -1.73
CA MET A 1 8.23 14.44 -1.70
C MET A 1 8.05 13.36 -2.79
N ALA A 2 8.22 13.70 -4.07
CA ALA A 2 7.88 12.82 -5.20
C ALA A 2 8.86 12.85 -6.39
N PRO A 3 9.50 13.98 -6.78
CA PRO A 3 10.33 13.99 -7.98
C PRO A 3 11.69 13.29 -7.78
N VAL A 4 12.26 13.34 -6.58
CA VAL A 4 13.58 12.76 -6.29
C VAL A 4 13.57 11.23 -6.31
N TYR A 5 12.51 10.59 -5.81
CA TYR A 5 12.41 9.13 -5.78
C TYR A 5 12.34 8.51 -7.19
N ARG A 6 11.70 9.18 -8.16
CA ARG A 6 11.69 8.74 -9.57
C ARG A 6 13.05 8.89 -10.26
N LEU A 7 13.91 9.79 -9.78
CA LEU A 7 15.27 9.97 -10.28
C LEU A 7 16.23 8.93 -9.71
N MET A 8 16.01 8.48 -8.47
CA MET A 8 16.88 7.51 -7.79
C MET A 8 16.53 6.06 -8.10
N TYR A 9 15.25 5.77 -8.38
CA TYR A 9 14.75 4.42 -8.62
C TYR A 9 14.16 4.29 -10.03
N ALA A 10 14.47 3.19 -10.70
CA ALA A 10 13.85 2.73 -11.94
C ALA A 10 13.00 1.48 -11.66
N ASP A 11 12.13 1.12 -12.59
CA ASP A 11 11.34 -0.12 -12.55
C ASP A 11 10.57 -0.30 -11.24
N ILE A 12 9.92 0.78 -10.78
CA ILE A 12 9.16 0.73 -9.54
C ILE A 12 7.92 -0.15 -9.76
N GLN A 13 7.88 -1.28 -9.08
CA GLN A 13 6.76 -2.21 -9.09
C GLN A 13 6.06 -2.21 -7.73
N TYR A 14 4.74 -2.28 -7.78
CA TYR A 14 3.89 -2.35 -6.60
C TYR A 14 3.17 -3.68 -6.60
N GLN A 15 3.37 -4.46 -5.55
CA GLN A 15 2.61 -5.67 -5.31
C GLN A 15 1.72 -5.45 -4.09
N ILE A 16 0.41 -5.46 -4.30
CA ILE A 16 -0.60 -5.30 -3.25
C ILE A 16 -1.10 -6.69 -2.89
N ASN A 17 -0.96 -7.07 -1.64
CA ASN A 17 -1.57 -8.28 -1.09
C ASN A 17 -2.70 -7.87 -0.15
N VAL A 18 -3.92 -8.18 -0.55
CA VAL A 18 -5.12 -7.96 0.27
C VAL A 18 -5.36 -9.25 1.05
N GLY A 19 -5.23 -9.16 2.36
CA GLY A 19 -5.52 -10.27 3.27
C GLY A 19 -6.98 -10.25 3.69
N GLU A 20 -7.21 -10.42 4.98
CA GLU A 20 -8.56 -10.50 5.54
C GLU A 20 -9.28 -9.14 5.52
N ALA A 21 -10.53 -9.17 5.08
CA ALA A 21 -11.48 -8.08 5.21
C ALA A 21 -12.52 -8.45 6.28
N ASN A 22 -12.64 -7.62 7.31
CA ASN A 22 -13.67 -7.75 8.34
C ASN A 22 -14.68 -6.61 8.18
N VAL A 23 -15.92 -6.95 7.84
CA VAL A 23 -17.01 -5.99 7.64
C VAL A 23 -17.93 -6.02 8.85
N ARG A 24 -18.20 -4.85 9.43
CA ARG A 24 -19.12 -4.64 10.56
C ARG A 24 -20.04 -3.45 10.24
N GLY A 25 -21.24 -3.76 9.74
CA GLY A 25 -22.22 -2.76 9.32
C GLY A 25 -21.65 -1.87 8.22
N ASP A 26 -21.59 -0.57 8.49
CA ASP A 26 -21.05 0.45 7.58
C ASP A 26 -19.54 0.70 7.75
N THR A 27 -18.85 -0.14 8.51
CA THR A 27 -17.38 -0.06 8.66
C THR A 27 -16.74 -1.36 8.21
N ALA A 28 -15.57 -1.28 7.58
CA ALA A 28 -14.77 -2.44 7.23
C ALA A 28 -13.30 -2.19 7.57
N GLN A 29 -12.60 -3.26 7.95
CA GLN A 29 -11.17 -3.26 8.18
C GLN A 29 -10.54 -4.25 7.22
N VAL A 30 -9.64 -3.75 6.37
CA VAL A 30 -8.92 -4.59 5.41
C VAL A 30 -7.48 -4.64 5.83
N ARG A 31 -7.01 -5.83 6.18
CA ARG A 31 -5.58 -6.08 6.45
C ARG A 31 -4.91 -6.41 5.13
N GLY A 32 -3.73 -5.84 4.92
CA GLY A 32 -2.97 -6.13 3.72
C GLY A 32 -1.52 -5.75 3.87
N SER A 33 -0.79 -5.93 2.78
CA SER A 33 0.59 -5.48 2.67
C SER A 33 0.87 -4.94 1.28
N ILE A 34 1.65 -3.88 1.21
CA ILE A 34 2.15 -3.32 -0.04
C ILE A 34 3.64 -3.60 -0.07
N THR A 35 4.09 -4.38 -1.04
CA THR A 35 5.50 -4.54 -1.34
C THR A 35 5.86 -3.56 -2.46
N VAL A 36 6.70 -2.59 -2.14
CA VAL A 36 7.29 -1.67 -3.11
C VAL A 36 8.65 -2.23 -3.51
N GLN A 37 8.81 -2.52 -4.79
CA GLN A 37 10.09 -2.93 -5.36
C GLN A 37 10.59 -1.83 -6.29
N GLY A 38 11.89 -1.56 -6.27
CA GLY A 38 12.49 -0.60 -7.17
C GLY A 38 13.98 -0.87 -7.34
N LYS A 39 14.47 -0.66 -8.55
CA LYS A 39 15.89 -0.78 -8.86
C LYS A 39 16.58 0.56 -8.65
N GLN A 40 17.53 0.64 -7.74
CA GLN A 40 18.37 1.83 -7.59
C GLN A 40 19.15 2.07 -8.88
N ARG A 41 19.02 3.27 -9.47
CA ARG A 41 19.70 3.59 -10.73
C ARG A 41 21.22 3.68 -10.57
N LEU A 42 21.69 4.21 -9.45
CA LEU A 42 23.12 4.42 -9.19
C LEU A 42 23.88 3.11 -8.93
N THR A 43 23.26 2.15 -8.26
CA THR A 43 23.93 0.91 -7.83
C THR A 43 23.44 -0.33 -8.57
N GLY A 44 22.34 -0.21 -9.34
CA GLY A 44 21.66 -1.33 -9.99
C GLY A 44 20.95 -2.28 -9.02
N LYS A 45 21.03 -2.06 -7.71
CA LYS A 45 20.46 -2.96 -6.69
C LYS A 45 18.94 -2.87 -6.68
N VAL A 46 18.29 -4.04 -6.72
CA VAL A 46 16.85 -4.14 -6.49
C VAL A 46 16.59 -4.06 -5.00
N MET A 47 15.79 -3.10 -4.60
CA MET A 47 15.30 -2.97 -3.23
C MET A 47 13.82 -3.34 -3.20
N ALA A 48 13.44 -4.18 -2.25
CA ALA A 48 12.07 -4.52 -1.97
C ALA A 48 11.78 -4.20 -0.51
N GLN A 49 10.75 -3.40 -0.26
CA GLN A 49 10.27 -3.11 1.08
C GLN A 49 8.79 -3.42 1.17
N THR A 50 8.42 -4.21 2.17
CA THR A 50 7.03 -4.59 2.43
C THR A 50 6.50 -3.81 3.60
N PHE A 51 5.40 -3.09 3.37
CA PHE A 51 4.68 -2.33 4.37
C PHE A 51 3.39 -3.09 4.67
N LYS A 52 3.26 -3.62 5.88
CA LYS A 52 2.02 -4.23 6.36
C LYS A 52 1.17 -3.15 7.01
N GLY A 53 -0.15 -3.27 6.86
CA GLY A 53 -1.04 -2.35 7.54
C GLY A 53 -2.50 -2.76 7.46
N VAL A 54 -3.31 -1.95 8.13
CA VAL A 54 -4.76 -2.09 8.17
C VAL A 54 -5.36 -0.81 7.62
N VAL A 55 -6.20 -0.94 6.60
CA VAL A 55 -7.00 0.15 6.06
C VAL A 55 -8.38 0.07 6.73
N GLN A 56 -8.81 1.17 7.34
CA GLN A 56 -10.20 1.33 7.76
C GLN A 56 -10.99 1.94 6.61
N LEU A 57 -12.16 1.36 6.35
CA LEU A 57 -13.09 1.76 5.32
C LEU A 57 -14.42 2.09 5.98
N ASN A 58 -15.07 3.16 5.54
CA ASN A 58 -16.48 3.41 5.84
C ASN A 58 -17.30 3.25 4.56
N ARG A 59 -18.54 2.78 4.71
CA ARG A 59 -19.48 2.66 3.60
C ARG A 59 -20.00 4.04 3.24
N ASP A 60 -19.91 4.37 1.96
CA ASP A 60 -20.42 5.60 1.36
C ASP A 60 -21.34 5.19 0.21
N GLY A 61 -22.64 5.06 0.51
CA GLY A 61 -23.63 4.46 -0.38
C GLY A 61 -23.33 3.00 -0.72
N CYS A 62 -23.07 2.71 -2.00
CA CYS A 62 -22.71 1.37 -2.48
C CYS A 62 -21.19 1.13 -2.55
N ALA A 63 -20.37 2.09 -2.13
CA ALA A 63 -18.92 2.01 -2.21
C ALA A 63 -18.26 1.99 -0.82
N TRP A 64 -17.03 1.51 -0.76
CA TRP A 64 -16.18 1.59 0.43
C TRP A 64 -15.15 2.71 0.25
N LYS A 65 -15.08 3.61 1.22
CA LYS A 65 -14.16 4.73 1.22
C LYS A 65 -13.14 4.56 2.34
N ALA A 66 -11.85 4.63 1.99
CA ALA A 66 -10.79 4.59 2.98
C ALA A 66 -10.81 5.84 3.85
N THR A 67 -10.81 5.64 5.17
CA THR A 67 -10.85 6.72 6.17
C THR A 67 -9.56 6.81 6.96
N SER A 68 -8.86 5.70 7.16
CA SER A 68 -7.55 5.69 7.82
C SER A 68 -6.69 4.52 7.34
N TYR A 69 -5.38 4.66 7.56
CA TYR A 69 -4.40 3.60 7.38
C TYR A 69 -3.51 3.53 8.62
N GLN A 70 -3.36 2.33 9.17
CA GLN A 70 -2.46 2.06 10.27
C GLN A 70 -1.39 1.09 9.79
N GLN A 71 -0.14 1.55 9.74
CA GLN A 71 1.00 0.68 9.51
C GLN A 71 1.20 -0.22 10.74
N ALA A 72 1.43 -1.51 10.50
CA ALA A 72 1.74 -2.50 11.53
C ALA A 72 3.20 -2.38 12.01
#